data_AF-A0ABD2N0E4-F1
#
_entry.id   AF-A0ABD2N0E4-F1
#
_cell.length_a   1.000
_cell.length_b   1.000
_cell.length_c   1.000
_cell.angle_alpha   90.00
_cell.angle_beta   90.00
_cell.angle_gamma   90.00
#
_symmetry.space_group_name_H-M   'P 1'
#
loop_
_entity.id
_entity.type
_entity.pdbx_description
1 polymer ?
#
loop_
_entity_poly.entity_id
_entity_poly.type
_entity_poly.pdbx_seq_one_letter_code
_entity_poly.pdbx_strand_id
1 'polypeptide(L)'
;MFHNKFLQKKTINSLNAQMDCGTSSNASSRFVCPNDRQLALRAKLKTGWSIKTGSIGYQAPSTSNQPLRPEEQEAIIAVVKKAEDFDLSEQKRVGNLIQRLENMRRKVHGRDPNQCLLCGDSFGIFKSQKLMCSDCTRPVCQKCAVDPCGSKHCCSKDHWFCMICSETREIWKKSGAWFFKSIPKYILPEEPDNDKNSRKDKNIRIFKQEDNSGGEMKPKKNTEEHLRLQCQE
;
A
#
# COMPACT_ATOMS: atom_id res chain seq x y z
N MET A 1 4.87 -3.43 22.04
CA MET A 1 3.55 -3.64 22.69
C MET A 1 3.04 -2.46 23.53
N PHE A 2 3.90 -1.58 24.08
CA PHE A 2 3.46 -0.44 24.91
C PHE A 2 2.94 0.78 24.15
N HIS A 3 3.33 0.96 22.87
CA HIS A 3 2.91 2.12 22.06
C HIS A 3 1.42 2.08 21.66
N ASN A 4 0.86 0.87 21.46
CA ASN A 4 -0.56 0.69 21.10
C ASN A 4 -1.52 0.99 22.25
N LYS A 5 -1.12 0.74 23.51
CA LYS A 5 -1.94 1.10 24.68
C LYS A 5 -1.98 2.61 24.92
N PHE A 6 -0.95 3.35 24.52
CA PHE A 6 -0.87 4.81 24.70
C PHE A 6 -1.77 5.58 23.72
N LEU A 7 -1.84 5.11 22.46
CA LEU A 7 -2.74 5.69 21.46
C LEU A 7 -4.21 5.35 21.76
N GLN A 8 -4.50 4.13 22.24
CA GLN A 8 -5.84 3.76 22.69
C GLN A 8 -6.32 4.62 23.88
N LYS A 9 -5.47 4.92 24.86
CA LYS A 9 -5.83 5.79 25.99
C LYS A 9 -6.07 7.25 25.60
N LYS A 10 -5.34 7.80 24.62
CA LYS A 10 -5.55 9.17 24.14
C LYS A 10 -6.88 9.34 23.43
N THR A 11 -7.29 8.37 22.61
CA THR A 11 -8.58 8.41 21.89
C THR A 11 -9.76 8.21 22.83
N ILE A 12 -9.64 7.31 23.82
CA ILE A 12 -10.72 7.01 24.78
C ILE A 12 -10.90 8.15 25.80
N ASN A 13 -9.82 8.75 26.32
CA ASN A 13 -9.93 9.81 27.33
C ASN A 13 -10.47 11.13 26.76
N SER A 14 -10.31 11.38 25.46
CA SER A 14 -10.89 12.57 24.80
C SER A 14 -12.41 12.48 24.61
N LEU A 15 -13.00 11.28 24.71
CA LEU A 15 -14.44 11.05 24.51
C LEU A 15 -15.24 11.04 25.81
N ASN A 16 -14.60 10.79 26.96
CA ASN A 16 -15.27 10.65 28.27
C ASN A 16 -15.52 11.97 29.00
N ALA A 17 -15.04 13.10 28.47
CA ALA A 17 -15.11 14.40 29.14
C ALA A 17 -16.27 15.26 28.63
N GLN A 18 -17.50 14.74 28.54
CA GLN A 18 -18.69 15.59 28.40
C GLN A 18 -20.01 14.83 28.61
N MET A 19 -20.71 15.25 29.67
CA MET A 19 -22.16 15.47 29.77
C MET A 19 -23.05 14.43 30.48
N ASP A 20 -23.74 14.99 31.48
CA ASP A 20 -25.00 14.57 32.10
C ASP A 20 -26.23 15.04 31.28
N CYS A 21 -27.24 14.16 31.25
CA CYS A 21 -28.70 14.24 31.04
C CYS A 21 -29.42 15.08 29.94
N GLY A 22 -30.50 14.50 29.37
CA GLY A 22 -31.71 15.23 28.89
C GLY A 22 -32.41 14.71 27.61
N THR A 23 -33.56 14.03 27.75
CA THR A 23 -34.42 13.38 26.71
C THR A 23 -35.31 14.35 25.89
N SER A 24 -35.48 14.18 24.57
CA SER A 24 -36.75 14.41 23.82
C SER A 24 -36.68 14.02 22.33
N SER A 25 -37.83 13.76 21.69
CA SER A 25 -38.05 13.01 20.46
C SER A 25 -38.37 13.84 19.19
N ASN A 26 -38.14 13.18 18.03
CA ASN A 26 -38.90 13.20 16.76
C ASN A 26 -38.47 14.04 15.51
N ALA A 27 -38.51 13.32 14.38
CA ALA A 27 -38.70 13.69 12.96
C ALA A 27 -37.62 14.47 12.13
N SER A 28 -37.04 13.75 11.15
CA SER A 28 -36.60 14.20 9.80
C SER A 28 -35.19 14.77 9.55
N SER A 29 -34.14 14.23 10.16
CA SER A 29 -32.73 14.53 9.80
C SER A 29 -32.20 13.64 8.65
N ARG A 30 -32.74 13.77 7.43
CA ARG A 30 -32.18 13.05 6.26
C ARG A 30 -30.88 13.72 5.83
N PHE A 31 -29.76 13.01 5.93
CA PHE A 31 -28.50 13.43 5.33
C PHE A 31 -28.58 13.25 3.81
N VAL A 32 -28.22 14.29 3.06
CA VAL A 32 -28.15 14.24 1.60
C VAL A 32 -26.71 14.55 1.18
N CYS A 33 -26.19 13.78 0.24
CA CYS A 33 -24.88 14.05 -0.35
C CYS A 33 -24.97 15.36 -1.16
N PRO A 34 -24.16 16.38 -0.83
CA PRO A 34 -24.17 17.62 -1.57
C PRO A 34 -23.62 17.40 -2.99
N ASN A 35 -24.02 18.26 -3.93
CA ASN A 35 -23.48 18.27 -5.29
C ASN A 35 -21.93 18.31 -5.26
N ASP A 36 -21.27 17.58 -6.17
CA ASP A 36 -19.80 17.54 -6.36
C ASP A 36 -19.09 18.89 -6.22
N ARG A 37 -19.67 19.98 -6.76
CA ARG A 37 -19.07 21.32 -6.62
C ARG A 37 -19.00 21.76 -5.16
N GLN A 38 -20.05 21.50 -4.39
CA GLN A 38 -20.08 21.79 -2.96
C GLN A 38 -19.19 20.81 -2.19
N LEU A 39 -19.12 19.53 -2.59
CA LEU A 39 -18.25 18.55 -1.97
C LEU A 39 -16.77 18.93 -2.10
N ALA A 40 -16.34 19.35 -3.30
CA ALA A 40 -14.98 19.82 -3.55
C ALA A 40 -14.63 21.09 -2.75
N LEU A 41 -15.56 22.05 -2.65
CA LEU A 41 -15.39 23.24 -1.82
C LEU A 41 -15.27 22.89 -0.34
N ARG A 42 -16.10 21.95 0.15
CA ARG A 42 -16.07 21.50 1.54
C ARG A 42 -14.78 20.78 1.90
N ALA A 43 -14.25 19.95 1.00
CA ALA A 43 -12.96 19.31 1.16
C ALA A 43 -11.83 20.36 1.28
N LYS A 44 -11.84 21.40 0.44
CA LYS A 44 -10.89 22.52 0.54
C LYS A 44 -11.01 23.29 1.87
N LEU A 45 -12.24 23.49 2.35
CA LEU A 45 -12.52 24.21 3.60
C LEU A 45 -12.48 23.34 4.86
N LYS A 46 -12.24 22.02 4.72
CA LYS A 46 -12.29 21.01 5.81
C LYS A 46 -13.61 21.00 6.61
N THR A 47 -14.74 21.21 5.92
CA THR A 47 -16.08 21.34 6.56
C THR A 47 -16.93 20.06 6.53
N GLY A 48 -16.31 18.88 6.34
CA GLY A 48 -16.98 17.57 6.37
C GLY A 48 -17.61 17.13 5.04
N TRP A 49 -18.18 15.92 5.02
CA TRP A 49 -18.60 15.21 3.79
C TRP A 49 -20.12 15.19 3.51
N SER A 50 -20.96 15.55 4.48
CA SER A 50 -22.42 15.51 4.32
C SER A 50 -23.08 16.73 4.96
N ILE A 51 -24.30 17.05 4.54
CA ILE A 51 -25.11 18.12 5.10
C ILE A 51 -26.42 17.55 5.64
N LYS A 52 -26.85 18.01 6.83
CA LYS A 52 -28.25 17.86 7.24
C LYS A 52 -29.08 18.81 6.39
N THR A 53 -30.14 18.32 5.77
CA THR A 53 -31.04 19.10 4.89
C THR A 53 -31.53 20.43 5.48
N GLY A 54 -31.57 20.60 6.81
CA GLY A 54 -31.87 21.87 7.47
C GLY A 54 -30.81 22.97 7.36
N SER A 55 -29.63 22.70 6.79
CA SER A 55 -28.58 23.72 6.58
C SER A 55 -28.81 24.60 5.34
N ILE A 56 -29.75 24.24 4.46
CA ILE A 56 -30.13 25.00 3.27
C ILE A 56 -31.45 25.72 3.56
N GLY A 57 -31.34 26.90 4.18
CA GLY A 57 -32.41 27.90 4.22
C GLY A 57 -33.62 27.69 5.14
N TYR A 58 -33.77 26.54 5.81
CA TYR A 58 -34.83 26.36 6.81
C TYR A 58 -34.21 26.21 8.19
N GLN A 59 -34.48 27.18 9.07
CA GLN A 59 -34.03 27.20 10.46
C GLN A 59 -34.53 25.95 11.21
N ALA A 60 -33.79 24.85 11.12
CA ALA A 60 -33.84 23.82 12.12
C ALA A 60 -32.95 24.29 13.27
N PRO A 61 -33.42 24.29 14.53
CA PRO A 61 -32.54 24.51 15.66
C PRO A 61 -31.39 23.53 15.52
N SER A 62 -30.16 23.98 15.76
CA SER A 62 -29.01 23.10 15.88
C SER A 62 -29.36 22.03 16.90
N THR A 63 -29.88 20.88 16.44
CA THR A 63 -30.04 19.69 17.26
C THR A 63 -28.61 19.42 17.68
N SER A 64 -28.36 19.76 18.93
CA SER A 64 -27.11 19.73 19.65
C SER A 64 -26.27 18.53 19.24
N ASN A 65 -24.96 18.66 19.40
CA ASN A 65 -24.04 17.54 19.61
C ASN A 65 -24.57 16.66 20.77
N GLN A 66 -25.63 15.89 20.53
CA GLN A 66 -26.11 14.87 21.43
C GLN A 66 -25.01 13.81 21.40
N PRO A 67 -24.42 13.49 22.56
CA PRO A 67 -23.49 12.38 22.65
C PRO A 67 -24.17 11.14 22.06
N LEU A 68 -23.42 10.38 21.25
CA LEU A 68 -23.89 9.09 20.74
C LEU A 68 -24.34 8.24 21.92
N ARG A 69 -25.43 7.49 21.77
CA ARG A 69 -25.80 6.53 22.81
C ARG A 69 -24.63 5.55 23.01
N PRO A 70 -24.42 5.05 24.23
CA PRO A 70 -23.30 4.15 24.51
C PRO A 70 -23.27 2.94 23.57
N GLU A 71 -24.44 2.41 23.20
CA GLU A 71 -24.59 1.33 22.23
C GLU A 71 -24.11 1.70 20.82
N GLU A 72 -24.45 2.91 20.34
CA GLU A 72 -24.02 3.40 19.02
C GLU A 72 -22.51 3.67 19.01
N GLN A 73 -21.98 4.19 20.11
CA GLN A 73 -20.55 4.40 20.28
C GLN A 73 -19.78 3.07 20.27
N GLU A 74 -20.29 2.05 20.97
CA GLU A 74 -19.70 0.71 20.96
C GLU A 74 -19.71 0.10 19.55
N ALA A 75 -20.81 0.24 18.81
CA ALA A 75 -20.91 -0.22 17.43
C ALA A 75 -19.87 0.46 16.51
N ILE A 76 -19.66 1.77 16.66
CA ILE A 76 -18.65 2.51 15.89
C ILE A 76 -17.23 2.03 16.26
N ILE A 77 -16.94 1.87 17.56
CA ILE A 77 -15.64 1.36 18.01
C ILE A 77 -15.38 -0.04 17.46
N ALA A 78 -16.40 -0.91 17.44
CA ALA A 78 -16.29 -2.25 16.89
C ALA A 78 -15.95 -2.23 15.39
N VAL A 79 -16.54 -1.32 14.62
CA VAL A 79 -16.22 -1.15 13.18
C VAL A 79 -14.79 -0.66 12.99
N VAL A 80 -14.35 0.35 13.76
CA VAL A 80 -12.98 0.87 13.71
C VAL A 80 -11.98 -0.23 14.02
N LYS A 81 -12.19 -0.97 15.12
CA LYS A 81 -11.32 -2.07 15.52
C LYS A 81 -11.23 -3.15 14.43
N LYS A 82 -12.36 -3.50 13.82
CA LYS A 82 -12.39 -4.46 12.71
C LYS A 82 -11.61 -3.97 11.49
N ALA A 83 -11.68 -2.68 11.17
CA ALA A 83 -10.91 -2.08 10.08
C ALA A 83 -9.41 -2.08 10.41
N GLU A 84 -9.02 -1.73 11.64
CA GLU A 84 -7.63 -1.78 12.11
C GLU A 84 -7.06 -3.20 12.06
N ASP A 85 -7.83 -4.21 12.49
CA ASP A 85 -7.43 -5.61 12.44
C ASP A 85 -7.25 -6.09 10.98
N PHE A 86 -8.12 -5.64 10.07
CA PHE A 86 -7.99 -5.91 8.64
C PHE A 86 -6.73 -5.27 8.06
N ASP A 87 -6.47 -3.99 8.36
CA ASP A 87 -5.28 -3.26 7.90
C ASP A 87 -3.99 -3.93 8.40
N LEU A 88 -3.96 -4.41 9.65
CA LEU A 88 -2.82 -5.14 10.20
C LEU A 88 -2.57 -6.46 9.48
N SER A 89 -3.63 -7.19 9.15
CA SER A 89 -3.53 -8.43 8.35
C SER A 89 -2.96 -8.14 6.96
N GLU A 90 -3.44 -7.07 6.33
CA GLU A 90 -2.99 -6.65 5.01
C GLU A 90 -1.53 -6.19 5.00
N GLN A 91 -1.11 -5.43 6.02
CA GLN A 91 0.29 -5.02 6.20
C GLN A 91 1.23 -6.23 6.30
N LYS A 92 0.82 -7.29 7.01
CA LYS A 92 1.60 -8.54 7.10
C LYS A 92 1.61 -9.28 5.77
N ARG A 93 0.48 -9.33 5.06
CA ARG A 93 0.38 -9.96 3.74
C ARG A 93 1.30 -9.30 2.73
N VAL A 94 1.27 -7.97 2.63
CA VAL A 94 2.19 -7.20 1.77
C VAL A 94 3.63 -7.40 2.24
N GLY A 95 3.88 -7.43 3.54
CA GLY A 95 5.19 -7.71 4.12
C GLY A 95 5.81 -9.02 3.66
N ASN A 96 5.01 -10.10 3.57
CA ASN A 96 5.45 -11.39 3.04
C ASN A 96 5.88 -11.30 1.56
N LEU A 97 5.14 -10.53 0.75
CA LEU A 97 5.47 -10.32 -0.65
C LEU A 97 6.82 -9.56 -0.80
N ILE A 98 7.00 -8.50 -0.02
CA ILE A 98 8.25 -7.73 0.01
C ILE A 98 9.42 -8.59 0.49
N GLN A 99 9.21 -9.39 1.54
CA GLN A 99 10.23 -10.29 2.07
C GLN A 99 10.71 -11.30 1.01
N ARG A 100 9.79 -11.86 0.23
CA ARG A 100 10.13 -12.75 -0.90
C ARG A 100 10.99 -12.02 -1.95
N LEU A 101 10.62 -10.80 -2.31
CA LEU A 101 11.39 -10.00 -3.27
C LEU A 101 12.80 -9.67 -2.74
N GLU A 102 12.92 -9.25 -1.49
CA GLU A 102 14.21 -8.99 -0.85
C GLU A 102 15.06 -10.26 -0.75
N ASN A 103 14.46 -11.43 -0.51
CA ASN A 103 15.15 -12.72 -0.58
C ASN A 103 15.72 -12.99 -1.97
N MET A 104 14.97 -12.69 -3.03
CA MET A 104 15.48 -12.82 -4.40
C MET A 104 16.64 -11.85 -4.67
N ARG A 105 16.54 -10.60 -4.20
CA ARG A 105 17.60 -9.59 -4.35
C ARG A 105 18.90 -9.97 -3.65
N ARG A 106 18.80 -10.57 -2.46
CA ARG A 106 19.98 -11.08 -1.73
C ARG A 106 20.69 -12.22 -2.45
N LYS A 107 19.97 -12.98 -3.29
CA LYS A 107 20.50 -14.13 -4.05
C LYS A 107 21.04 -13.77 -5.44
N VAL A 108 21.28 -12.48 -5.71
CA VAL A 108 21.82 -11.99 -6.99
C VAL A 108 23.34 -12.18 -7.01
N HIS A 109 23.88 -12.82 -8.06
CA HIS A 109 25.31 -13.13 -8.16
C HIS A 109 26.05 -12.34 -9.26
N GLY A 110 25.35 -11.91 -10.32
CA GLY A 110 25.98 -11.24 -11.46
C GLY A 110 26.40 -9.80 -11.14
N ARG A 111 27.70 -9.52 -11.32
CA ARG A 111 28.29 -8.19 -11.08
C ARG A 111 28.76 -7.53 -12.38
N ASP A 112 29.10 -8.33 -13.38
CA ASP A 112 29.71 -7.88 -14.62
C ASP A 112 28.71 -7.76 -15.78
N PRO A 113 28.95 -6.88 -16.78
CA PRO A 113 28.09 -6.72 -17.96
C PRO A 113 28.07 -7.94 -18.89
N ASN A 114 29.01 -8.88 -18.70
CA ASN A 114 29.09 -10.15 -19.43
C ASN A 114 28.58 -11.35 -18.63
N GLN A 115 27.91 -11.11 -17.50
CA GLN A 115 27.29 -12.14 -16.67
C GLN A 115 25.79 -11.88 -16.50
N CYS A 116 25.02 -12.95 -16.33
CA CYS A 116 23.62 -12.87 -15.96
C CYS A 116 23.49 -12.23 -14.58
N LEU A 117 22.66 -11.18 -14.46
CA LEU A 117 22.39 -10.50 -13.19
C LEU A 117 22.06 -11.47 -12.05
N LEU A 118 21.19 -12.45 -12.30
CA LEU A 118 20.65 -13.30 -11.22
C LEU A 118 21.60 -14.44 -10.85
N CYS A 119 21.97 -15.31 -11.81
CA CYS A 119 22.78 -16.50 -11.54
C CYS A 119 24.29 -16.29 -11.68
N GLY A 120 24.77 -15.21 -12.31
CA GLY A 120 26.20 -14.97 -12.55
C GLY A 120 26.80 -15.71 -13.75
N ASP A 121 26.02 -16.52 -14.48
CA ASP A 121 26.50 -17.24 -15.67
C ASP A 121 27.03 -16.26 -16.73
N SER A 122 28.22 -16.53 -17.26
CA SER A 122 28.81 -15.71 -18.32
C SER A 122 28.10 -15.92 -19.66
N PHE A 123 27.96 -14.86 -20.45
CA PHE A 123 27.49 -14.94 -21.84
C PHE A 123 28.64 -15.27 -22.80
N GLY A 124 28.34 -15.86 -23.95
CA GLY A 124 29.33 -16.26 -24.95
C GLY A 124 28.72 -17.09 -26.08
N ILE A 125 29.53 -17.38 -27.11
CA ILE A 125 29.09 -18.00 -28.37
C ILE A 125 28.45 -19.39 -28.14
N PHE A 126 28.98 -20.17 -27.21
CA PHE A 126 28.46 -21.50 -26.82
C PHE A 126 27.65 -21.47 -25.52
N LYS A 127 27.32 -20.28 -25.01
CA LYS A 127 26.66 -20.11 -23.72
C LYS A 127 25.25 -19.56 -23.89
N SER A 128 24.53 -19.44 -22.78
CA SER A 128 23.17 -18.91 -22.73
C SER A 128 23.05 -17.57 -23.45
N GLN A 129 21.96 -17.40 -24.21
CA GLN A 129 21.63 -16.14 -24.88
C GLN A 129 21.56 -14.98 -23.88
N LYS A 130 22.11 -13.83 -24.27
CA LYS A 130 22.05 -12.58 -23.51
C LYS A 130 20.75 -11.85 -23.84
N LEU A 131 19.85 -11.75 -22.85
CA LEU A 131 18.62 -10.97 -22.94
C LEU A 131 18.71 -9.73 -22.04
N MET A 132 18.07 -8.64 -22.43
CA MET A 132 18.09 -7.39 -21.66
C MET A 132 16.74 -7.16 -20.97
N CYS A 133 16.77 -6.90 -19.66
CA CYS A 133 15.56 -6.55 -18.92
C CYS A 133 15.08 -5.14 -19.30
N SER A 134 13.81 -5.00 -19.67
CA SER A 134 13.21 -3.72 -20.10
C SER A 134 13.17 -2.67 -18.97
N ASP A 135 13.01 -3.10 -17.72
CA ASP A 135 12.93 -2.19 -16.58
C ASP A 135 14.31 -1.73 -16.10
N CYS A 136 15.20 -2.67 -15.75
CA CYS A 136 16.47 -2.34 -15.11
C CYS A 136 17.66 -2.29 -16.08
N THR A 137 17.45 -2.58 -17.37
CA THR A 137 18.46 -2.56 -18.44
C THR A 137 19.72 -3.38 -18.11
N ARG A 138 19.58 -4.41 -17.26
CA ARG A 138 20.66 -5.34 -16.92
C ARG A 138 20.50 -6.66 -17.70
N PRO A 139 21.61 -7.32 -18.05
CA PRO A 139 21.56 -8.53 -18.83
C PRO A 139 21.18 -9.75 -17.97
N VAL A 140 20.38 -10.65 -18.54
CA VAL A 140 19.95 -11.91 -17.93
C VAL A 140 20.02 -13.05 -18.95
N CYS A 141 20.22 -14.28 -18.47
CA CYS A 141 20.11 -15.48 -19.30
C CYS A 141 18.64 -15.86 -19.51
N GLN A 142 18.37 -16.70 -20.51
CA GLN A 142 17.01 -17.17 -20.83
C GLN A 142 16.28 -17.83 -19.64
N LYS A 143 17.00 -18.53 -18.76
CA LYS A 143 16.41 -19.14 -17.55
C LYS A 143 15.99 -18.12 -16.48
N CYS A 144 16.61 -16.93 -16.52
CA CYS A 144 16.41 -15.86 -15.55
C CYS A 144 15.54 -14.72 -16.10
N ALA A 145 15.10 -14.85 -17.35
CA ALA A 145 14.19 -13.93 -18.01
C ALA A 145 12.76 -14.48 -17.95
N VAL A 146 11.80 -13.57 -17.81
CA VAL A 146 10.37 -13.83 -17.86
C VAL A 146 9.83 -13.10 -19.08
N ASP A 147 9.12 -13.85 -19.91
CA ASP A 147 8.27 -13.29 -20.97
C ASP A 147 6.90 -13.01 -20.36
N PRO A 148 6.43 -11.74 -20.32
CA PRO A 148 5.08 -11.42 -19.86
C PRO A 148 3.98 -12.07 -20.72
N CYS A 149 4.30 -12.44 -21.96
CA CYS A 149 3.33 -12.93 -22.92
C CYS A 149 3.53 -14.43 -23.17
N GLY A 150 2.84 -15.24 -22.37
CA GLY A 150 2.77 -16.69 -22.58
C GLY A 150 2.01 -17.12 -23.84
N SER A 151 1.59 -16.19 -24.71
CA SER A 151 0.86 -16.44 -25.96
C SER A 151 1.67 -15.96 -27.17
N LYS A 152 1.84 -16.84 -28.16
CA LYS A 152 2.60 -16.59 -29.39
C LYS A 152 2.02 -15.49 -30.29
N HIS A 153 0.82 -14.98 -29.99
CA HIS A 153 0.04 -14.19 -30.94
C HIS A 153 -0.30 -12.74 -30.56
N CYS A 154 0.05 -12.23 -29.37
CA CYS A 154 -0.40 -10.89 -28.97
C CYS A 154 0.65 -9.87 -28.52
N CYS A 155 1.97 -10.12 -28.61
CA CYS A 155 2.94 -9.18 -28.04
C CYS A 155 4.16 -8.91 -28.92
N SER A 156 4.62 -7.65 -28.91
CA SER A 156 5.86 -7.23 -29.56
C SER A 156 7.02 -8.14 -29.10
N LYS A 157 7.78 -8.68 -30.05
CA LYS A 157 8.70 -9.81 -29.87
C LYS A 157 9.90 -9.59 -28.93
N ASP A 158 10.03 -8.43 -28.26
CA ASP A 158 11.30 -8.00 -27.66
C ASP A 158 11.24 -7.53 -26.19
N HIS A 159 10.11 -7.69 -25.48
CA HIS A 159 9.97 -7.19 -24.11
C HIS A 159 10.19 -8.27 -23.04
N TRP A 160 11.45 -8.45 -22.64
CA TRP A 160 11.85 -9.38 -21.56
C TRP A 160 12.03 -8.66 -20.21
N PHE A 161 11.79 -9.39 -19.11
CA PHE A 161 12.00 -8.90 -17.75
C PHE A 161 12.87 -9.87 -16.95
N CYS A 162 13.75 -9.38 -16.09
CA CYS A 162 14.38 -10.26 -15.11
C CYS A 162 13.36 -10.69 -14.05
N MET A 163 13.55 -11.85 -13.42
CA MET A 163 12.65 -12.35 -12.38
C MET A 163 12.40 -11.32 -11.26
N ILE A 164 13.39 -10.52 -10.88
CA ILE A 164 13.23 -9.47 -9.85
C ILE A 164 12.29 -8.36 -10.30
N CYS A 165 12.44 -7.86 -11.53
CA CYS A 165 11.56 -6.81 -12.07
C CYS A 165 10.14 -7.35 -12.29
N SER A 166 10.02 -8.59 -12.77
CA SER A 166 8.73 -9.28 -12.89
C SER A 166 8.03 -9.40 -11.53
N GLU A 167 8.72 -9.89 -10.50
CA GLU A 167 8.14 -10.02 -9.15
C GLU A 167 7.83 -8.64 -8.53
N THR A 168 8.65 -7.62 -8.82
CA THR A 168 8.35 -6.23 -8.41
C THR A 168 7.03 -5.76 -9.01
N ARG A 169 6.79 -6.00 -10.31
CA ARG A 169 5.52 -5.66 -10.97
C ARG A 169 4.34 -6.42 -10.37
N GLU A 170 4.51 -7.72 -10.07
CA GLU A 170 3.47 -8.51 -9.41
C GLU A 170 3.12 -7.97 -8.01
N ILE A 171 4.11 -7.52 -7.25
CA ILE A 171 3.88 -6.86 -5.96
C ILE A 171 3.04 -5.61 -6.14
N TRP A 172 3.34 -4.80 -7.17
CA TRP A 172 2.58 -3.58 -7.45
C TRP A 172 1.10 -3.86 -7.73
N LYS A 173 0.80 -4.95 -8.46
CA LYS A 173 -0.56 -5.40 -8.72
C LYS A 173 -1.24 -5.92 -7.45
N LYS A 174 -0.60 -6.89 -6.78
CA LYS A 174 -1.16 -7.62 -5.64
C LYS A 174 -1.35 -6.75 -4.39
N SER A 175 -0.56 -5.69 -4.22
CA SER A 175 -0.67 -4.77 -3.07
C SER A 175 -1.52 -3.53 -3.38
N GLY A 176 -2.02 -3.37 -4.60
CA GLY A 176 -2.72 -2.14 -5.01
C GLY A 176 -1.81 -0.92 -5.11
N ALA A 177 -0.48 -1.08 -5.08
CA ALA A 177 0.45 0.03 -5.18
C ALA A 177 0.34 0.80 -6.51
N TRP A 178 -0.13 0.15 -7.57
CA TRP A 178 -0.42 0.81 -8.84
C TRP A 178 -1.48 1.92 -8.70
N PHE A 179 -2.42 1.77 -7.76
CA PHE A 179 -3.47 2.75 -7.47
C PHE A 179 -2.93 3.92 -6.64
N PHE A 180 -2.17 3.61 -5.58
CA PHE A 180 -1.59 4.62 -4.67
C PHE A 180 -0.24 5.19 -5.13
N LYS A 181 0.29 4.71 -6.26
CA LYS A 181 1.61 5.03 -6.82
C LYS A 181 2.78 4.85 -5.84
N SER A 182 2.57 4.04 -4.80
CA SER A 182 3.54 3.71 -3.77
C SER A 182 3.15 2.39 -3.12
N ILE A 183 4.14 1.67 -2.60
CA ILE A 183 3.87 0.45 -1.82
C ILE A 183 3.17 0.88 -0.51
N PRO A 184 2.00 0.32 -0.18
CA PRO A 184 1.31 0.64 1.07
C PRO A 184 2.18 0.22 2.27
N LYS A 185 1.83 0.70 3.47
CA LYS A 185 2.54 0.32 4.70
C LYS A 185 2.58 -1.20 4.84
N TYR A 186 3.69 -1.75 5.32
CA TYR A 186 3.84 -3.19 5.51
C TYR A 186 4.72 -3.51 6.71
N ILE A 187 4.53 -4.71 7.26
CA ILE A 187 5.31 -5.24 8.38
C ILE A 187 6.04 -6.47 7.89
N LEU A 188 7.38 -6.46 7.91
CA LEU A 188 8.17 -7.63 7.52
C LEU A 188 7.97 -8.77 8.53
N PRO A 189 7.91 -10.04 8.06
CA PRO A 189 7.88 -11.19 8.94
C PRO A 189 9.16 -11.26 9.77
N GLU A 190 9.03 -11.70 11.02
CA GLU A 190 10.19 -12.05 11.83
C GLU A 190 10.90 -13.25 11.18
N GLU A 191 12.20 -13.12 10.90
CA GLU A 191 12.96 -14.27 10.38
C GLU A 191 13.19 -15.27 11.52
N PRO A 192 13.04 -16.59 11.27
CA PRO A 192 13.28 -17.60 12.29
C PRO A 192 14.74 -17.53 12.77
N ASP A 193 14.93 -17.66 14.08
CA ASP A 193 16.13 -17.33 14.87
C ASP A 193 17.36 -18.24 14.64
N ASN A 194 17.56 -18.77 13.42
CA ASN A 194 18.61 -19.76 13.14
C ASN A 194 19.94 -19.18 12.64
N ASP A 195 20.04 -17.89 12.30
CA ASP A 195 21.30 -17.27 11.85
C ASP A 195 21.71 -16.08 12.72
N LYS A 196 22.50 -16.35 13.77
CA LYS A 196 23.03 -15.34 14.70
C LYS A 196 24.07 -14.39 14.08
N ASN A 197 24.39 -14.50 12.78
CA ASN A 197 25.47 -13.72 12.16
C ASN A 197 25.02 -12.52 11.29
N SER A 198 23.72 -12.17 11.28
CA SER A 198 23.20 -11.06 10.45
C SER A 198 22.56 -9.91 11.26
N ARG A 199 22.75 -9.90 12.59
CA ARG A 199 22.08 -8.98 13.53
C ARG A 199 22.48 -7.50 13.44
N LYS A 200 23.41 -7.10 12.57
CA LYS A 200 23.86 -5.69 12.50
C LYS A 200 23.09 -4.79 11.52
N ASP A 201 22.41 -5.35 10.51
CA ASP A 201 21.78 -4.52 9.45
C ASP A 201 20.25 -4.32 9.59
N LYS A 202 19.60 -5.09 10.48
CA LYS A 202 18.12 -5.15 10.52
C LYS A 202 17.46 -3.99 11.29
N ASN A 203 18.18 -3.31 12.18
CA ASN A 203 17.63 -2.20 12.97
C ASN A 203 17.44 -0.88 12.18
N ILE A 204 17.90 -0.78 10.93
CA ILE A 204 17.82 0.45 10.14
C ILE A 204 16.51 0.59 9.34
N ARG A 205 15.76 -0.49 9.09
CA ARG A 205 14.65 -0.46 8.10
C ARG A 205 13.24 -0.31 8.69
N ILE A 206 13.10 -0.27 10.01
CA ILE A 206 11.79 -0.06 10.67
C ILE A 206 11.44 1.45 10.81
N PHE A 207 12.39 2.36 10.54
CA PHE A 207 12.20 3.82 10.67
C PHE A 207 12.93 4.61 9.56
N LYS A 208 12.62 4.37 8.29
CA LYS A 208 12.97 5.32 7.21
C LYS A 208 11.74 5.67 6.39
N GLN A 209 10.87 6.43 7.04
CA GLN A 209 9.88 7.28 6.38
C GLN A 209 9.99 8.67 6.99
N GLU A 210 11.17 9.29 6.86
CA GLU A 210 11.40 10.73 7.01
C GLU A 210 12.79 11.04 6.39
N ASP A 211 12.75 11.87 5.35
CA ASP A 211 13.83 12.64 4.73
C ASP A 211 14.99 11.94 3.97
N ASN A 212 14.80 11.95 2.65
CA ASN A 212 15.78 12.25 1.59
C ASN A 212 16.68 11.13 0.99
N SER A 213 16.54 11.03 -0.34
CA SER A 213 17.49 10.60 -1.38
C SER A 213 18.16 9.21 -1.31
N GLY A 214 17.69 8.29 -2.16
CA GLY A 214 18.51 7.19 -2.65
C GLY A 214 17.77 5.89 -2.92
N GLY A 215 17.16 5.76 -4.11
CA GLY A 215 16.61 4.51 -4.61
C GLY A 215 15.09 4.42 -4.58
N GLU A 216 14.40 5.45 -5.09
CA GLU A 216 13.01 5.30 -5.48
C GLU A 216 12.88 4.13 -6.46
N MET A 217 12.19 3.06 -6.06
CA MET A 217 11.56 2.14 -7.01
C MET A 217 10.34 2.84 -7.62
N LYS A 218 10.55 4.02 -8.19
CA LYS A 218 9.59 4.59 -9.12
C LYS A 218 9.67 3.72 -10.38
N PRO A 219 8.54 3.20 -10.86
CA PRO A 219 8.51 2.62 -12.19
C PRO A 219 8.96 3.70 -13.16
N LYS A 220 9.77 3.33 -14.17
CA LYS A 220 10.02 4.23 -15.29
C LYS A 220 8.66 4.59 -15.90
N LYS A 221 8.49 5.78 -16.48
CA LYS A 221 7.19 6.25 -17.03
C LYS A 221 6.50 5.19 -17.90
N ASN A 222 7.26 4.44 -18.70
CA ASN A 222 6.74 3.34 -19.54
C ASN A 222 6.23 2.12 -18.72
N THR A 223 6.78 1.87 -17.53
CA THR A 223 6.33 0.81 -16.63
C THR A 223 5.00 1.17 -15.96
N GLU A 224 4.77 2.44 -15.61
CA GLU A 224 3.50 2.92 -15.04
C GLU A 224 2.34 2.76 -16.03
N GLU A 225 2.55 3.15 -17.29
CA GLU A 225 1.52 3.07 -18.33
C GLU A 225 1.17 1.61 -18.69
N HIS A 226 2.18 0.74 -18.79
CA HIS A 226 1.99 -0.69 -19.06
C HIS A 226 1.32 -1.43 -17.89
N LEU A 227 1.69 -1.12 -16.65
CA LEU A 227 1.04 -1.68 -15.45
C LEU A 227 -0.42 -1.22 -15.35
N ARG A 228 -0.71 0.03 -15.70
CA ARG A 228 -2.07 0.56 -15.74
C ARG A 228 -2.94 -0.15 -16.76
N LEU A 229 -2.41 -0.45 -17.96
CA LEU A 229 -3.13 -1.18 -19.01
C LEU A 229 -3.36 -2.66 -18.64
N GLN A 230 -2.41 -3.32 -17.97
CA GLN A 230 -2.53 -4.72 -17.55
C GLN A 230 -3.44 -4.96 -16.33
N CYS A 231 -3.86 -3.91 -15.61
CA CYS A 231 -4.69 -4.03 -14.40
C CYS A 231 -6.08 -3.38 -14.56
N GLN A 232 -6.44 -3.00 -15.78
CA GLN A 232 -7.76 -2.48 -16.14
C GLN A 232 -8.74 -3.57 -16.62
N GLU A 233 -8.32 -4.84 -16.62
CA GLU A 233 -9.18 -6.02 -16.83
C GLU A 233 -9.69 -6.60 -15.51
#